data_AF-A0A162SFN4-F1
#
_entry.id   AF-A0A162SFN4-F1
#
_cell.length_a   1.000
_cell.length_b   1.000
_cell.length_c   1.000
_cell.angle_alpha   90.00
_cell.angle_beta   90.00
_cell.angle_gamma   90.00
#
_symmetry.space_group_name_H-M   'P 1'
#
loop_
_entity.id
_entity.type
_entity.pdbx_description
1 polymer ?
#
loop_
_entity_poly.entity_id
_entity_poly.type
_entity_poly.pdbx_seq_one_letter_code
_entity_poly.pdbx_strand_id
1 'polypeptide(L)'
;MKLLIICSEKSDRLPENEFYIKTDTRFANTKFTPHLKNTKEVCTVCGKECTWCRGKYNLNFKDSITQIVKLPDFYQLFEDEPLKYLPSKFEEHDLAVVIGIHQDILVELPRIIKESGGKGLLVPCEGKEWLSKWTRELVIEECKKYNLQYSFPKPFCTLRYDKFPIINQFIDEFKLGKPKFKIYVNNDDVIVDVKVIISAPCGNGYNIAKHLIGNKLGEEAKKSVAKFWHSYPCLGGMHVDNELGDTPLHIGGYTHYSALEYAEIVRVEK
;
A
#
# COMPACT_ATOMS: atom_id res chain seq x y z
N MET A 1 13.04 1.72 -11.40
CA MET A 1 13.38 1.79 -9.97
C MET A 1 13.53 0.39 -9.41
N LYS A 2 14.55 0.16 -8.59
CA LYS A 2 14.75 -1.10 -7.85
C LYS A 2 14.16 -1.01 -6.43
N LEU A 3 13.40 -2.02 -6.03
CA LEU A 3 12.71 -2.12 -4.75
C LEU A 3 13.32 -3.21 -3.87
N LEU A 4 13.61 -2.85 -2.62
CA LEU A 4 13.77 -3.79 -1.52
C LEU A 4 12.44 -3.86 -0.76
N ILE A 5 11.93 -5.06 -0.49
CA ILE A 5 10.74 -5.25 0.35
C ILE A 5 11.14 -5.94 1.63
N ILE A 6 10.86 -5.32 2.79
CA ILE A 6 11.10 -5.93 4.10
C ILE A 6 9.75 -6.13 4.77
N CYS A 7 9.41 -7.36 5.12
CA CYS A 7 8.11 -7.66 5.70
C CYS A 7 8.14 -8.90 6.58
N SER A 8 7.16 -9.02 7.47
CA SER A 8 7.02 -10.23 8.27
C SER A 8 6.41 -11.39 7.49
N GLU A 9 6.83 -12.59 7.86
CA GLU A 9 6.34 -13.87 7.35
C GLU A 9 5.52 -14.59 8.42
N LYS A 10 4.41 -15.18 7.99
CA LYS A 10 3.45 -15.81 8.88
C LYS A 10 4.10 -16.98 9.62
N SER A 11 4.04 -16.96 10.95
CA SER A 11 4.29 -18.11 11.80
C SER A 11 3.02 -18.58 12.51
N ASP A 12 3.05 -19.82 13.02
CA ASP A 12 1.95 -20.40 13.80
C ASP A 12 1.94 -19.96 15.28
N ARG A 13 2.89 -19.12 15.71
CA ARG A 13 2.99 -18.64 17.09
C ARG A 13 1.95 -17.57 17.40
N LEU A 14 1.41 -17.57 18.61
CA LEU A 14 0.47 -16.56 19.11
C LEU A 14 1.04 -15.87 20.36
N PRO A 15 0.79 -14.56 20.58
CA PRO A 15 1.14 -13.88 21.81
C PRO A 15 0.57 -14.62 23.03
N GLU A 16 1.46 -15.05 23.92
CA GLU A 16 1.09 -15.75 25.16
C GLU A 16 0.58 -14.77 26.23
N ASN A 17 1.08 -13.53 26.19
CA ASN A 17 0.75 -12.44 27.10
C ASN A 17 1.13 -11.08 26.45
N GLU A 18 0.99 -9.99 27.21
CA GLU A 18 1.25 -8.62 26.75
C GLU A 18 2.71 -8.28 26.47
N PHE A 19 3.67 -9.12 26.89
CA PHE A 19 5.09 -8.95 26.60
C PHE A 19 5.50 -9.51 25.24
N TYR A 20 4.55 -10.06 24.47
CA TYR A 20 4.78 -10.55 23.12
C TYR A 20 3.85 -9.86 22.13
N ILE A 21 4.38 -9.60 20.94
CA ILE A 21 3.59 -9.01 19.85
C ILE A 21 3.65 -9.86 18.61
N LYS A 22 2.60 -9.74 17.80
CA LYS A 22 2.53 -10.31 16.46
C LYS A 22 2.33 -9.22 15.42
N THR A 23 3.18 -9.17 14.40
CA THR A 23 3.12 -8.14 13.36
C THR A 23 2.23 -8.58 12.18
N ASP A 24 1.71 -7.63 11.40
CA ASP A 24 0.87 -7.96 10.24
C ASP A 24 1.67 -8.58 9.11
N THR A 25 1.29 -9.79 8.71
CA THR A 25 1.88 -10.49 7.57
C THR A 25 0.99 -10.44 6.33
N ARG A 26 -0.25 -9.96 6.45
CA ARG A 26 -1.25 -10.13 5.39
C ARG A 26 -1.02 -9.14 4.27
N PHE A 27 -0.77 -7.87 4.56
CA PHE A 27 -0.73 -6.83 3.54
C PHE A 27 0.41 -7.05 2.52
N ALA A 28 1.63 -7.24 3.01
CA ALA A 28 2.79 -7.48 2.14
C ALA A 28 2.65 -8.76 1.30
N ASN A 29 2.22 -9.86 1.94
CA ASN A 29 2.23 -11.20 1.35
C ASN A 29 1.01 -11.50 0.46
N THR A 30 -0.17 -10.94 0.76
CA THR A 30 -1.41 -11.26 0.03
C THR A 30 -1.90 -10.13 -0.87
N LYS A 31 -1.42 -8.89 -0.66
CA LYS A 31 -1.83 -7.71 -1.43
C LYS A 31 -0.68 -7.10 -2.20
N PHE A 32 0.29 -6.50 -1.52
CA PHE A 32 1.30 -5.66 -2.16
C PHE A 32 2.25 -6.42 -3.09
N THR A 33 2.90 -7.48 -2.59
CA THR A 33 3.84 -8.27 -3.43
C THR A 33 3.12 -8.98 -4.57
N PRO A 34 1.96 -9.66 -4.35
CA PRO A 34 1.17 -10.22 -5.46
C PRO A 34 0.71 -9.17 -6.48
N HIS A 35 0.38 -7.95 -6.03
CA HIS A 35 0.04 -6.85 -6.92
C HIS A 35 1.21 -6.53 -7.85
N LEU A 36 2.41 -6.29 -7.30
CA LEU A 36 3.61 -6.00 -8.09
C LEU A 36 3.97 -7.12 -9.07
N LYS A 37 3.66 -8.37 -8.74
CA LYS A 37 3.87 -9.53 -9.63
C LYS A 37 2.69 -9.79 -10.58
N ASN A 38 1.64 -8.95 -10.52
CA ASN A 38 0.37 -9.07 -11.24
C ASN A 38 -0.27 -10.46 -11.18
N THR A 39 -0.27 -11.09 -10.00
CA THR A 39 -0.87 -12.42 -9.83
C THR A 39 -2.39 -12.31 -9.62
N LYS A 40 -3.13 -13.39 -9.89
CA LYS A 40 -4.61 -13.37 -9.82
C LYS A 40 -5.13 -13.33 -8.38
N GLU A 41 -4.37 -13.87 -7.44
CA GLU A 41 -4.75 -14.10 -6.04
C GLU A 41 -4.91 -12.80 -5.24
N VAL A 42 -4.34 -11.69 -5.75
CA VAL A 42 -4.46 -10.36 -5.13
C VAL A 42 -5.91 -9.91 -4.93
N CYS A 43 -6.82 -10.33 -5.82
CA CYS A 43 -8.23 -9.95 -5.81
C CYS A 43 -9.13 -11.17 -5.94
N THR A 44 -10.06 -11.33 -4.99
CA THR A 44 -11.00 -12.46 -4.93
C THR A 44 -12.46 -12.03 -5.09
N VAL A 45 -12.73 -10.74 -5.31
CA VAL A 45 -14.09 -10.14 -5.25
C VAL A 45 -15.08 -10.83 -6.21
N CYS A 46 -14.68 -11.08 -7.46
CA CYS A 46 -15.56 -11.67 -8.47
C CYS A 46 -15.62 -13.21 -8.40
N GLY A 47 -14.78 -13.87 -7.58
CA GLY A 47 -14.70 -15.32 -7.52
C GLY A 47 -14.53 -15.97 -8.90
N LYS A 48 -15.42 -16.92 -9.22
CA LYS A 48 -15.42 -17.66 -10.49
C LYS A 48 -15.79 -16.79 -11.71
N GLU A 49 -16.49 -15.68 -11.50
CA GLU A 49 -16.91 -14.74 -12.55
C GLU A 49 -15.82 -13.72 -12.90
N CYS A 50 -14.58 -13.94 -12.45
CA CYS A 50 -13.47 -13.02 -12.67
C CYS A 50 -13.06 -12.98 -14.15
N THR A 51 -13.26 -11.82 -14.78
CA THR A 51 -12.86 -11.52 -16.16
C THR A 51 -11.43 -10.98 -16.29
N TRP A 52 -10.64 -11.03 -15.22
CA TRP A 52 -9.27 -10.53 -15.18
C TRP A 52 -9.13 -9.06 -15.63
N CYS A 53 -9.92 -8.16 -15.04
CA CYS A 53 -9.94 -6.73 -15.40
C CYS A 53 -8.58 -6.03 -15.27
N ARG A 54 -7.67 -6.57 -14.44
CA ARG A 54 -6.30 -6.09 -14.26
C ARG A 54 -5.40 -6.40 -15.47
N GLY A 55 -5.76 -7.38 -16.29
CA GLY A 55 -4.96 -7.80 -17.45
C GLY A 55 -4.79 -6.73 -18.53
N LYS A 56 -5.63 -5.69 -18.55
CA LYS A 56 -5.50 -4.56 -19.48
C LYS A 56 -4.38 -3.56 -19.12
N TYR A 57 -3.73 -3.74 -17.97
CA TYR A 57 -2.71 -2.84 -17.45
C TYR A 57 -1.33 -3.52 -17.42
N ASN A 58 -0.28 -2.74 -17.61
CA ASN A 58 1.10 -3.22 -17.45
C ASN A 58 1.52 -3.18 -15.97
N LEU A 59 1.18 -4.24 -15.22
CA LEU A 59 1.36 -4.30 -13.75
C LEU A 59 2.45 -5.28 -13.28
N ASN A 60 3.19 -5.91 -14.20
CA ASN A 60 4.21 -6.88 -13.82
C ASN A 60 5.55 -6.19 -13.59
N PHE A 61 5.83 -5.91 -12.32
CA PHE A 61 7.03 -5.24 -11.82
C PHE A 61 7.96 -6.21 -11.07
N LYS A 62 7.88 -7.51 -11.37
CA LYS A 62 8.72 -8.52 -10.70
C LYS A 62 10.22 -8.18 -10.78
N ASP A 63 10.68 -7.66 -11.92
CA ASP A 63 12.09 -7.37 -12.20
C ASP A 63 12.54 -6.08 -11.51
N SER A 64 11.61 -5.25 -11.04
CA SER A 64 11.88 -4.12 -10.17
C SER A 64 12.13 -4.54 -8.72
N ILE A 65 11.72 -5.75 -8.29
CA ILE A 65 11.95 -6.24 -6.93
C ILE A 65 13.30 -6.94 -6.91
N THR A 66 14.30 -6.34 -6.28
CA THR A 66 15.63 -6.96 -6.17
C THR A 66 15.64 -8.01 -5.09
N GLN A 67 15.14 -7.66 -3.91
CA GLN A 67 15.17 -8.53 -2.75
C GLN A 67 13.88 -8.41 -1.93
N ILE A 68 13.44 -9.55 -1.38
CA ILE A 68 12.39 -9.61 -0.37
C ILE A 68 13.00 -10.22 0.89
N VAL A 69 13.11 -9.43 1.95
CA VAL A 69 13.59 -9.88 3.26
C VAL A 69 12.39 -10.23 4.12
N LYS A 70 12.31 -11.51 4.52
CA LYS A 70 11.26 -12.04 5.38
C LYS A 70 11.77 -12.10 6.82
N LEU A 71 11.11 -11.35 7.69
CA LEU A 71 11.40 -11.37 9.12
C LEU A 71 10.34 -12.21 9.86
N PRO A 72 10.63 -12.67 11.08
CA PRO A 72 9.60 -13.27 11.93
C PRO A 72 8.39 -12.34 12.07
N ASP A 73 7.24 -12.90 12.43
CA ASP A 73 6.05 -12.14 12.79
C ASP A 73 5.77 -12.14 14.29
N PHE A 74 6.62 -12.76 15.10
CA PHE A 74 6.44 -12.93 16.54
C PHE A 74 7.69 -12.49 17.28
N TYR A 75 7.53 -11.55 18.21
CA TYR A 75 8.61 -10.92 18.97
C TYR A 75 8.22 -10.72 20.42
N GLN A 76 9.22 -10.50 21.27
CA GLN A 76 8.98 -9.77 22.52
C GLN A 76 8.56 -8.33 22.19
N LEU A 77 7.86 -7.67 23.12
CA LEU A 77 7.39 -6.30 22.93
C LEU A 77 8.54 -5.31 22.74
N PHE A 78 9.68 -5.58 23.38
CA PHE A 78 10.94 -4.87 23.22
C PHE A 78 11.98 -5.87 22.73
N GLU A 79 12.68 -5.54 21.66
CA GLU A 79 13.71 -6.39 21.08
C GLU A 79 15.10 -5.76 21.29
N ASP A 80 15.90 -6.39 22.14
CA ASP A 80 17.23 -5.88 22.52
C ASP A 80 18.30 -6.08 21.42
N GLU A 81 18.09 -7.03 20.50
CA GLU A 81 19.05 -7.34 19.43
C GLU A 81 18.41 -7.27 18.04
N PRO A 82 17.87 -6.12 17.61
CA PRO A 82 17.11 -5.98 16.37
C PRO A 82 17.92 -6.35 15.11
N LEU A 83 19.24 -6.13 15.15
CA LEU A 83 20.13 -6.42 14.03
C LEU A 83 20.28 -7.92 13.72
N LYS A 84 20.00 -8.83 14.67
CA LYS A 84 20.15 -10.29 14.46
C LYS A 84 19.20 -10.84 13.40
N TYR A 85 18.10 -10.13 13.12
CA TYR A 85 17.10 -10.51 12.13
C TYR A 85 17.44 -10.05 10.71
N LEU A 86 18.39 -9.13 10.57
CA LEU A 86 18.71 -8.50 9.30
C LEU A 86 19.99 -9.12 8.70
N PRO A 87 20.08 -9.20 7.36
CA PRO A 87 21.34 -9.50 6.72
C PRO A 87 22.35 -8.36 6.98
N SER A 88 23.64 -8.68 6.89
CA SER A 88 24.71 -7.68 7.04
C SER A 88 24.68 -6.59 5.96
N LYS A 89 24.13 -6.90 4.78
CA LYS A 89 23.94 -5.98 3.65
C LYS A 89 22.74 -6.42 2.81
N PHE A 90 22.00 -5.46 2.27
CA PHE A 90 20.95 -5.72 1.27
C PHE A 90 21.51 -5.71 -0.15
N GLU A 91 20.77 -6.32 -1.08
CA GLU A 91 21.03 -6.12 -2.50
C GLU A 91 20.84 -4.64 -2.88
N GLU A 92 21.55 -4.17 -3.91
CA GLU A 92 21.45 -2.78 -4.36
C GLU A 92 20.02 -2.44 -4.80
N HIS A 93 19.46 -1.37 -4.22
CA HIS A 93 18.09 -0.93 -4.46
C HIS A 93 17.99 0.60 -4.39
N ASP A 94 16.91 1.15 -4.95
CA ASP A 94 16.65 2.59 -4.88
C ASP A 94 15.74 2.94 -3.67
N LEU A 95 14.70 2.14 -3.43
CA LEU A 95 13.67 2.40 -2.43
C LEU A 95 13.37 1.12 -1.63
N ALA A 96 13.42 1.22 -0.31
CA ALA A 96 12.95 0.16 0.58
C ALA A 96 11.47 0.40 0.93
N VAL A 97 10.63 -0.63 0.77
CA VAL A 97 9.24 -0.65 1.24
C VAL A 97 9.14 -1.60 2.43
N VAL A 98 8.83 -1.06 3.60
CA VAL A 98 8.89 -1.79 4.88
C VAL A 98 7.50 -1.93 5.46
N ILE A 99 7.03 -3.16 5.66
CA ILE A 99 5.62 -3.44 5.93
C ILE A 99 5.50 -4.46 7.05
N GLY A 100 4.91 -4.06 8.17
CA GLY A 100 4.49 -4.98 9.23
C GLY A 100 5.63 -5.71 9.91
N ILE A 101 6.74 -5.02 10.24
CA ILE A 101 7.89 -5.58 10.99
C ILE A 101 7.99 -5.03 12.41
N HIS A 102 8.86 -5.55 13.27
CA HIS A 102 9.04 -4.98 14.61
C HIS A 102 9.54 -3.52 14.55
N GLN A 103 9.04 -2.66 15.44
CA GLN A 103 9.41 -1.25 15.50
C GLN A 103 10.90 -1.03 15.78
N ASP A 104 11.47 -1.81 16.70
CA ASP A 104 12.90 -1.70 17.03
C ASP A 104 13.81 -2.10 15.86
N ILE A 105 13.37 -3.04 15.02
CA ILE A 105 14.07 -3.38 13.77
C ILE A 105 13.98 -2.21 12.77
N LEU A 106 12.81 -1.56 12.67
CA LEU A 106 12.60 -0.44 11.75
C LEU A 106 13.55 0.74 12.02
N VAL A 107 13.91 1.00 13.28
CA VAL A 107 14.85 2.07 13.68
C VAL A 107 16.24 1.86 13.10
N GLU A 108 16.69 0.61 12.95
CA GLU A 108 18.02 0.27 12.43
C GLU A 108 18.13 0.39 10.90
N LEU A 109 16.99 0.30 10.19
CA LEU A 109 16.98 0.18 8.73
C LEU A 109 17.57 1.36 7.96
N PRO A 110 17.37 2.65 8.34
CA PRO A 110 17.91 3.78 7.59
C PRO A 110 19.42 3.68 7.33
N ARG A 111 20.20 3.24 8.32
CA ARG A 111 21.66 3.06 8.17
C ARG A 111 21.99 2.00 7.12
N ILE A 112 21.44 0.80 7.28
CA ILE A 112 21.75 -0.36 6.44
C ILE A 112 21.25 -0.16 5.00
N ILE A 113 20.08 0.46 4.83
CA ILE A 113 19.53 0.86 3.53
C ILE A 113 20.51 1.80 2.83
N LYS A 114 21.01 2.83 3.53
CA LYS A 114 21.97 3.78 2.94
C LYS A 114 23.29 3.11 2.57
N GLU A 115 23.83 2.27 3.45
CA GLU A 115 25.06 1.49 3.21
C GLU A 115 24.92 0.51 2.04
N SER A 116 23.68 0.10 1.71
CA SER A 116 23.36 -0.75 0.57
C SER A 116 23.04 0.03 -0.71
N GLY A 117 23.18 1.36 -0.72
CA GLY A 117 22.95 2.23 -1.88
C GLY A 117 21.52 2.81 -2.00
N GLY A 118 20.66 2.52 -1.03
CA GLY A 118 19.28 3.01 -0.98
C GLY A 118 19.18 4.54 -0.90
N LYS A 119 18.10 5.07 -1.47
CA LYS A 119 17.81 6.52 -1.57
C LYS A 119 16.56 6.92 -0.79
N GLY A 120 15.70 5.96 -0.43
CA GLY A 120 14.57 6.25 0.42
C GLY A 120 13.94 5.04 1.11
N LEU A 121 12.99 5.36 1.98
CA LEU A 121 12.27 4.45 2.85
C LEU A 121 10.75 4.76 2.82
N LEU A 122 9.93 3.78 2.46
CA LEU A 122 8.48 3.89 2.42
C LEU A 122 7.85 2.90 3.41
N VAL A 123 7.17 3.44 4.42
CA VAL A 123 6.66 2.66 5.57
C VAL A 123 5.15 2.84 5.67
N PRO A 124 4.36 2.07 4.91
CA PRO A 124 2.91 2.18 4.95
C PRO A 124 2.31 1.61 6.24
N CYS A 125 1.53 2.43 6.95
CA CYS A 125 0.91 2.07 8.21
C CYS A 125 -0.56 1.69 8.01
N GLU A 126 -0.85 0.39 7.92
CA GLU A 126 -2.22 -0.11 7.73
C GLU A 126 -3.03 -0.16 9.04
N GLY A 127 -2.38 -0.30 10.20
CA GLY A 127 -3.03 -0.40 11.51
C GLY A 127 -2.52 0.64 12.50
N LYS A 128 -3.38 1.00 13.47
CA LYS A 128 -3.06 1.94 14.57
C LYS A 128 -1.85 1.49 15.38
N GLU A 129 -1.86 0.23 15.81
CA GLU A 129 -0.93 -0.28 16.82
C GLU A 129 0.46 -0.63 16.27
N TRP A 130 0.66 -0.58 14.94
CA TRP A 130 1.90 -1.09 14.35
C TRP A 130 3.10 -0.17 14.55
N LEU A 131 2.95 1.15 14.36
CA LEU A 131 4.04 2.11 14.45
C LEU A 131 3.67 3.27 15.36
N SER A 132 4.34 3.39 16.50
CA SER A 132 4.14 4.49 17.42
C SER A 132 4.61 5.82 16.80
N LYS A 133 4.01 6.94 17.23
CA LYS A 133 4.46 8.27 16.81
C LYS A 133 5.92 8.52 17.17
N TRP A 134 6.34 8.11 18.37
CA TRP A 134 7.71 8.30 18.85
C TRP A 134 8.72 7.56 17.96
N THR A 135 8.48 6.27 17.69
CA THR A 135 9.34 5.46 16.81
C THR A 135 9.38 6.04 15.40
N ARG A 136 8.24 6.52 14.87
CA ARG A 136 8.21 7.18 13.56
C ARG A 136 9.13 8.41 13.52
N GLU A 137 9.09 9.27 14.53
CA GLU A 137 9.98 10.44 14.58
C GLU A 137 11.46 10.03 14.67
N LEU A 138 11.79 9.00 15.46
CA LEU A 138 13.14 8.47 15.53
C LEU A 138 13.64 7.94 14.17
N VAL A 139 12.81 7.19 13.44
CA VAL A 139 13.14 6.71 12.09
C VAL A 139 13.31 7.88 11.12
N ILE A 140 12.50 8.94 11.26
CA ILE A 140 12.65 10.17 10.46
C ILE A 140 13.98 10.86 10.74
N GLU A 141 14.42 10.94 12.00
CA GLU A 141 15.72 11.50 12.38
C GLU A 141 16.88 10.71 11.78
N GLU A 142 16.85 9.38 11.86
CA GLU A 142 17.86 8.54 11.21
C GLU A 142 17.80 8.65 9.69
N CYS A 143 16.62 8.73 9.07
CA CYS A 143 16.50 9.00 7.63
C CYS A 143 17.17 10.32 7.24
N LYS A 144 16.97 11.40 8.01
CA LYS A 144 17.62 12.70 7.76
C LYS A 144 19.14 12.60 7.90
N LYS A 145 19.63 11.93 8.95
CA LYS A 145 21.06 11.70 9.22
C LYS A 145 21.75 10.98 8.05
N TYR A 146 21.10 9.98 7.45
CA TYR A 146 21.64 9.23 6.31
C TYR A 146 21.23 9.79 4.94
N ASN A 147 20.56 10.95 4.90
CA ASN A 147 20.07 11.58 3.68
C ASN A 147 19.19 10.64 2.83
N LEU A 148 18.26 9.95 3.50
CA LEU A 148 17.20 9.15 2.88
C LEU A 148 15.92 9.97 2.79
N GLN A 149 15.25 9.87 1.65
CA GLN A 149 13.89 10.38 1.50
C GLN A 149 12.91 9.39 2.12
N TYR A 150 11.79 9.86 2.67
CA TYR A 150 10.91 8.97 3.43
C TYR A 150 9.43 9.30 3.26
N SER A 151 8.57 8.31 3.48
CA SER A 151 7.13 8.52 3.58
C SER A 151 6.47 7.47 4.46
N PHE A 152 5.50 7.90 5.26
CA PHE A 152 4.75 7.07 6.21
C PHE A 152 3.24 7.20 5.96
N PRO A 153 2.73 6.76 4.78
CA PRO A 153 1.30 6.90 4.46
C PRO A 153 0.44 6.04 5.38
N LYS A 154 -0.70 6.57 5.85
CA LYS A 154 -1.59 5.90 6.80
C LYS A 154 -3.06 6.08 6.39
N PRO A 155 -3.70 5.07 5.78
CA PRO A 155 -3.14 3.82 5.22
C PRO A 155 -2.31 4.06 3.94
N PHE A 156 -1.72 3.01 3.36
CA PHE A 156 -0.86 3.11 2.18
C PHE A 156 -1.53 3.79 0.99
N CYS A 157 -2.84 3.56 0.80
CA CYS A 157 -3.60 4.21 -0.27
C CYS A 157 -3.78 5.73 -0.08
N THR A 158 -3.21 6.36 0.95
CA THR A 158 -3.13 7.82 1.10
C THR A 158 -1.84 8.43 0.56
N LEU A 159 -0.88 7.60 0.11
CA LEU A 159 0.39 8.06 -0.47
C LEU A 159 0.14 9.03 -1.62
N ARG A 160 0.72 10.23 -1.52
CA ARG A 160 0.55 11.31 -2.50
C ARG A 160 1.91 11.90 -2.86
N TYR A 161 1.96 12.61 -3.98
CA TYR A 161 3.13 13.37 -4.37
C TYR A 161 3.52 14.38 -3.28
N ASP A 162 4.81 14.51 -3.02
CA ASP A 162 5.38 15.45 -2.05
C ASP A 162 6.78 15.91 -2.53
N LYS A 163 7.54 16.61 -1.68
CA LYS A 163 8.88 17.12 -1.95
C LYS A 163 9.96 16.06 -2.17
N PHE A 164 9.65 14.77 -2.07
CA PHE A 164 10.61 13.67 -2.16
C PHE A 164 10.55 12.98 -3.53
N PRO A 165 11.49 13.27 -4.45
CA PRO A 165 11.51 12.69 -5.79
C PRO A 165 11.46 11.17 -5.86
N ILE A 166 12.12 10.45 -4.94
CA ILE A 166 12.12 8.97 -4.98
C ILE A 166 10.73 8.40 -4.66
N ILE A 167 9.99 9.07 -3.78
CA ILE A 167 8.61 8.67 -3.44
C ILE A 167 7.68 8.99 -4.61
N ASN A 168 7.85 10.14 -5.25
CA ASN A 168 7.09 10.51 -6.45
C ASN A 168 7.36 9.55 -7.61
N GLN A 169 8.62 9.18 -7.83
CA GLN A 169 9.00 8.21 -8.85
C GLN A 169 8.37 6.84 -8.59
N PHE A 170 8.22 6.41 -7.34
CA PHE A 170 7.48 5.19 -7.00
C PHE A 170 6.01 5.29 -7.44
N ILE A 171 5.34 6.41 -7.15
CA ILE A 171 3.94 6.63 -7.56
C ILE A 171 3.85 6.61 -9.09
N ASP A 172 4.80 7.25 -9.79
CA ASP A 172 4.78 7.34 -11.25
C ASP A 172 5.13 6.03 -11.95
N GLU A 173 6.09 5.25 -11.45
CA GLU A 173 6.54 4.03 -12.09
C GLU A 173 5.56 2.88 -11.86
N PHE A 174 5.14 2.69 -10.60
CA PHE A 174 4.26 1.59 -10.22
C PHE A 174 2.78 1.93 -10.33
N LYS A 175 2.44 3.22 -10.49
CA LYS A 175 1.05 3.73 -10.47
C LYS A 175 0.31 3.33 -9.18
N LEU A 176 1.02 3.40 -8.04
CA LEU A 176 0.50 3.03 -6.71
C LEU A 176 0.50 4.22 -5.76
N GLY A 177 -0.64 4.47 -5.11
CA GLY A 177 -0.79 5.51 -4.09
C GLY A 177 -2.25 5.90 -3.88
N LYS A 178 -2.52 7.19 -3.73
CA LYS A 178 -3.87 7.76 -3.70
C LYS A 178 -4.56 7.49 -5.04
N PRO A 179 -5.66 6.70 -5.08
CA PRO A 179 -6.29 6.32 -6.33
C PRO A 179 -6.74 7.53 -7.13
N LYS A 180 -6.58 7.46 -8.45
CA LYS A 180 -6.97 8.49 -9.40
C LYS A 180 -7.53 7.83 -10.65
N PHE A 181 -8.70 8.30 -11.08
CA PHE A 181 -9.40 7.75 -12.24
C PHE A 181 -9.57 8.79 -13.34
N LYS A 182 -9.62 8.29 -14.57
CA LYS A 182 -10.14 9.00 -15.74
C LYS A 182 -11.35 8.21 -16.24
N ILE A 183 -12.51 8.86 -16.27
CA ILE A 183 -13.81 8.23 -16.51
C ILE A 183 -14.35 8.75 -17.84
N TYR A 184 -14.78 7.81 -18.68
CA TYR A 184 -15.37 8.09 -19.99
C TYR A 184 -16.87 7.86 -19.91
N VAL A 185 -17.66 8.84 -20.35
CA VAL A 185 -19.13 8.80 -20.27
C VAL A 185 -19.79 9.13 -21.60
N ASN A 186 -20.94 8.50 -21.86
CA ASN A 186 -21.78 8.80 -23.02
C ASN A 186 -22.67 10.04 -22.80
N ASN A 187 -23.55 10.31 -23.77
CA ASN A 187 -24.48 11.44 -23.72
C ASN A 187 -25.51 11.38 -22.58
N ASP A 188 -25.80 10.18 -22.06
CA ASP A 188 -26.74 9.94 -20.95
C ASP A 188 -26.03 9.92 -19.58
N ASP A 189 -24.76 10.34 -19.53
CA ASP A 189 -23.86 10.28 -18.36
C ASP A 189 -23.59 8.85 -17.83
N VAL A 190 -23.78 7.82 -18.67
CA VAL A 190 -23.43 6.44 -18.34
C VAL A 190 -21.94 6.22 -18.54
N ILE A 191 -21.28 5.64 -17.53
CA ILE A 191 -19.86 5.32 -17.56
C ILE A 191 -19.62 4.15 -18.53
N VAL A 192 -18.89 4.42 -19.61
CA VAL A 192 -18.57 3.40 -20.64
C VAL A 192 -17.18 2.81 -20.48
N ASP A 193 -16.24 3.56 -19.89
CA ASP A 193 -14.92 3.04 -19.50
C ASP A 193 -14.34 3.82 -18.33
N VAL A 194 -13.45 3.16 -17.59
CA VAL A 194 -12.66 3.78 -16.52
C VAL A 194 -11.21 3.35 -16.68
N LYS A 195 -10.33 4.35 -16.80
CA LYS A 195 -8.88 4.18 -16.78
C LYS A 195 -8.36 4.51 -15.38
N VAL A 196 -7.70 3.53 -14.77
CA VAL A 196 -6.97 3.72 -13.51
C VAL A 196 -5.64 4.39 -13.82
N ILE A 197 -5.47 5.62 -13.34
CA ILE A 197 -4.23 6.40 -13.47
C ILE A 197 -3.27 6.07 -12.33
N ILE A 198 -3.81 6.00 -11.11
CA ILE A 198 -3.13 5.52 -9.91
C ILE A 198 -4.10 4.58 -9.20
N SER A 199 -3.63 3.42 -8.76
CA SER A 199 -4.40 2.45 -7.98
C SER A 199 -3.98 2.49 -6.51
N ALA A 200 -4.87 2.04 -5.64
CA ALA A 200 -4.47 1.72 -4.28
C ALA A 200 -3.38 0.62 -4.31
N PRO A 201 -2.34 0.67 -3.46
CA PRO A 201 -1.28 -0.35 -3.43
C PRO A 201 -1.79 -1.77 -3.23
N CYS A 202 -2.96 -1.95 -2.60
CA CYS A 202 -3.61 -3.25 -2.45
C CYS A 202 -4.29 -3.77 -3.73
N GLY A 203 -4.54 -2.93 -4.73
CA GLY A 203 -5.19 -3.28 -6.00
C GLY A 203 -6.68 -2.92 -6.11
N ASN A 204 -7.30 -2.36 -5.06
CA ASN A 204 -8.74 -2.08 -5.06
C ASN A 204 -9.19 -1.06 -6.12
N GLY A 205 -8.29 -0.15 -6.56
CA GLY A 205 -8.60 0.81 -7.62
C GLY A 205 -9.08 0.15 -8.92
N TYR A 206 -8.53 -1.02 -9.27
CA TYR A 206 -8.95 -1.78 -10.44
C TYR A 206 -10.31 -2.47 -10.26
N ASN A 207 -10.59 -2.96 -9.04
CA ASN A 207 -11.88 -3.53 -8.68
C ASN A 207 -12.98 -2.49 -8.81
N ILE A 208 -12.78 -1.30 -8.25
CA ILE A 208 -13.76 -0.20 -8.34
C ILE A 208 -13.93 0.27 -9.79
N ALA A 209 -12.84 0.51 -10.52
CA ALA A 209 -12.91 0.96 -11.91
C ALA A 209 -13.72 0.00 -12.79
N LYS A 210 -13.57 -1.32 -12.62
CA LYS A 210 -14.35 -2.31 -13.37
C LYS A 210 -15.86 -2.20 -13.06
N HIS A 211 -16.21 -2.01 -11.80
CA HIS A 211 -17.60 -2.01 -11.36
C HIS A 211 -18.30 -0.66 -11.50
N LEU A 212 -17.56 0.40 -11.83
CA LEU A 212 -18.14 1.69 -12.22
C LEU A 212 -18.73 1.65 -13.64
N ILE A 213 -18.21 0.82 -14.54
CA ILE A 213 -18.71 0.70 -15.91
C ILE A 213 -20.18 0.24 -15.91
N GLY A 214 -21.02 0.95 -16.66
CA GLY A 214 -22.46 0.73 -16.77
C GLY A 214 -23.31 1.54 -15.79
N ASN A 215 -22.71 2.20 -14.79
CA ASN A 215 -23.45 3.05 -13.85
C ASN A 215 -23.56 4.48 -14.42
N LYS A 216 -24.65 5.17 -14.10
CA LYS A 216 -24.75 6.61 -14.33
C LYS A 216 -23.86 7.40 -13.36
N LEU A 217 -23.26 8.50 -13.82
CA LEU A 217 -22.56 9.44 -12.94
C LEU A 217 -23.50 9.98 -11.85
N GLY A 218 -22.91 10.38 -10.72
CA GLY A 218 -23.64 10.83 -9.55
C GLY A 218 -23.93 9.69 -8.57
N GLU A 219 -25.17 9.61 -8.08
CA GLU A 219 -25.51 8.73 -6.96
C GLU A 219 -25.37 7.23 -7.26
N GLU A 220 -25.61 6.79 -8.50
CA GLU A 220 -25.44 5.40 -8.87
C GLU A 220 -23.96 4.99 -8.84
N ALA A 221 -23.08 5.78 -9.44
CA ALA A 221 -21.63 5.59 -9.34
C ALA A 221 -21.12 5.61 -7.88
N LYS A 222 -21.62 6.53 -7.04
CA LYS A 222 -21.26 6.57 -5.60
C LYS A 222 -21.69 5.30 -4.86
N LYS A 223 -22.90 4.80 -5.11
CA LYS A 223 -23.39 3.53 -4.54
C LYS A 223 -22.55 2.34 -5.02
N SER A 224 -22.11 2.35 -6.28
CA SER A 224 -21.20 1.34 -6.80
C SER A 224 -19.84 1.37 -6.07
N VAL A 225 -19.23 2.56 -5.90
CA VAL A 225 -18.00 2.71 -5.10
C VAL A 225 -18.20 2.17 -3.69
N ALA A 226 -19.28 2.54 -3.01
CA ALA A 226 -19.61 2.04 -1.68
C ALA A 226 -19.60 0.51 -1.64
N LYS A 227 -20.42 -0.11 -2.49
CA LYS A 227 -20.61 -1.57 -2.56
C LYS A 227 -19.29 -2.30 -2.81
N PHE A 228 -18.55 -1.87 -3.82
CA PHE A 228 -17.36 -2.59 -4.27
C PHE A 228 -16.10 -2.26 -3.47
N TRP A 229 -16.07 -1.13 -2.79
CA TRP A 229 -15.06 -0.87 -1.77
C TRP A 229 -15.28 -1.76 -0.54
N HIS A 230 -16.51 -1.84 -0.02
CA HIS A 230 -16.85 -2.69 1.14
C HIS A 230 -16.68 -4.19 0.85
N SER A 231 -16.91 -4.64 -0.39
CA SER A 231 -16.69 -6.04 -0.77
C SER A 231 -15.24 -6.41 -1.02
N TYR A 232 -14.34 -5.41 -1.14
CA TYR A 232 -12.92 -5.66 -1.25
C TYR A 232 -12.34 -6.03 0.12
N PRO A 233 -11.54 -7.11 0.26
CA PRO A 233 -10.92 -7.51 1.52
C PRO A 233 -9.79 -6.53 1.90
N CYS A 234 -10.17 -5.33 2.34
CA CYS A 234 -9.29 -4.30 2.84
C CYS A 234 -8.61 -4.77 4.14
N LEU A 235 -7.35 -4.42 4.31
CA LEU A 235 -6.55 -4.76 5.49
C LEU A 235 -6.24 -3.53 6.37
N GLY A 236 -6.89 -2.40 6.08
CA GLY A 236 -6.83 -1.22 6.95
C GLY A 236 -7.44 -1.54 8.32
N GLY A 237 -6.81 -1.02 9.37
CA GLY A 237 -7.26 -1.19 10.74
C GLY A 237 -8.67 -0.66 10.98
N MET A 238 -9.42 -1.35 11.83
CA MET A 238 -10.80 -1.00 12.21
C MET A 238 -10.89 -0.22 13.52
N HIS A 239 -9.75 0.06 14.16
CA HIS A 239 -9.69 0.87 15.36
C HIS A 239 -9.44 2.34 15.01
N VAL A 240 -10.10 3.24 15.74
CA VAL A 240 -9.90 4.68 15.59
C VAL A 240 -8.45 5.01 15.92
N ASP A 241 -7.78 5.60 14.94
CA ASP A 241 -6.43 6.09 15.05
C ASP A 241 -6.43 7.54 15.50
N ASN A 242 -5.66 7.85 16.56
CA ASN A 242 -5.66 9.18 17.16
C ASN A 242 -5.09 10.26 16.22
N GLU A 243 -4.22 9.90 15.28
CA GLU A 243 -3.66 10.86 14.31
C GLU A 243 -4.62 11.14 13.16
N LEU A 244 -5.45 10.16 12.80
CA LEU A 244 -6.43 10.28 11.72
C LEU A 244 -7.77 10.83 12.20
N GLY A 245 -8.12 10.65 13.48
CA GLY A 245 -9.46 10.93 14.01
C GLY A 245 -10.53 9.94 13.54
N ASP A 246 -10.14 8.88 12.82
CA ASP A 246 -11.00 7.84 12.27
C ASP A 246 -10.18 6.54 12.10
N THR A 247 -10.80 5.48 11.61
CA THR A 247 -10.15 4.21 11.32
C THR A 247 -9.37 4.28 10.00
N PRO A 248 -8.18 3.66 9.88
CA PRO A 248 -7.47 3.54 8.61
C PRO A 248 -8.35 2.93 7.50
N LEU A 249 -9.26 2.02 7.85
CA LEU A 249 -10.25 1.47 6.94
C LEU A 249 -11.16 2.56 6.36
N HIS A 250 -11.79 3.40 7.17
CA HIS A 250 -12.62 4.52 6.69
C HIS A 250 -11.83 5.52 5.84
N ILE A 251 -10.61 5.88 6.25
CA ILE A 251 -9.73 6.74 5.44
C ILE A 251 -9.48 6.11 4.07
N GLY A 252 -9.29 4.78 4.01
CA GLY A 252 -9.23 4.03 2.77
C GLY A 252 -10.50 4.18 1.93
N GLY A 253 -11.69 4.09 2.54
CA GLY A 253 -12.97 4.32 1.87
C GLY A 253 -13.10 5.73 1.29
N TYR A 254 -12.88 6.76 2.10
CA TYR A 254 -12.91 8.16 1.66
C TYR A 254 -11.96 8.42 0.50
N THR A 255 -10.79 7.81 0.54
CA THR A 255 -9.79 7.93 -0.53
C THR A 255 -10.29 7.39 -1.88
N HIS A 256 -11.11 6.32 -1.89
CA HIS A 256 -11.72 5.82 -3.13
C HIS A 256 -12.94 6.64 -3.57
N TYR A 257 -13.72 7.19 -2.64
CA TYR A 257 -14.77 8.17 -2.98
C TYR A 257 -14.18 9.43 -3.62
N SER A 258 -13.11 9.98 -3.04
CA SER A 258 -12.40 11.12 -3.63
C SER A 258 -11.88 10.81 -5.04
N ALA A 259 -11.51 9.56 -5.33
CA ALA A 259 -11.05 9.17 -6.66
C ALA A 259 -12.17 9.23 -7.72
N LEU A 260 -13.43 8.99 -7.32
CA LEU A 260 -14.60 9.20 -8.18
C LEU A 260 -14.93 10.70 -8.30
N GLU A 261 -14.95 11.42 -7.17
CA GLU A 261 -15.33 12.84 -7.10
C GLU A 261 -14.38 13.74 -7.91
N TYR A 262 -13.07 13.50 -7.83
CA TYR A 262 -12.05 14.26 -8.55
C TYR A 262 -11.55 13.56 -9.81
N ALA A 263 -12.34 12.62 -10.35
CA ALA A 263 -12.00 11.96 -11.60
C ALA A 263 -11.98 12.95 -12.77
N GLU A 264 -11.04 12.78 -13.69
CA GLU A 264 -11.11 13.46 -14.98
C GLU A 264 -12.26 12.86 -15.79
N ILE A 265 -13.29 13.65 -16.12
CA ILE A 265 -14.43 13.20 -16.92
C ILE A 265 -14.19 13.54 -18.39
N VAL A 266 -14.31 12.54 -19.26
CA VAL A 266 -14.26 12.69 -20.72
C VAL A 266 -15.60 12.27 -21.30
N ARG A 267 -16.28 13.19 -21.99
CA ARG A 267 -17.49 12.87 -22.75
C ARG A 267 -17.08 12.27 -24.09
N VAL A 268 -17.66 11.13 -24.45
CA VAL A 268 -17.43 10.46 -25.72
C VAL A 268 -18.72 10.46 -26.54
N GLU A 269 -18.61 10.80 -27.82
CA GLU A 269 -19.73 10.76 -28.76
C GLU A 269 -19.98 9.31 -29.17
N LYS A 270 -20.73 8.57 -28.35
CA LYS A 270 -21.41 7.33 -28.71
C LYS A 270 -22.69 7.18 -27.91
#